data_AF-A0AAW0BPI9-F1
#
_entry.id   AF-A0AAW0BPI9-F1
#
_cell.length_a   1.000
_cell.length_b   1.000
_cell.length_c   1.000
_cell.angle_alpha   90.00
_cell.angle_beta   90.00
_cell.angle_gamma   90.00
#
_symmetry.space_group_name_H-M   'P 1'
#
loop_
_entity.id
_entity.type
_entity.pdbx_description
1 polymer ?
#
loop_
_entity_poly.entity_id
_entity_poly.type
_entity_poly.pdbx_seq_one_letter_code
_entity_poly.pdbx_strand_id
1 'polypeptide(L)'
;MLHSSLSQLRVSLNAIGNLETQVMDLKINSPPAYRHWDRFISVVQDRFTALDEYNAGNLKIPIACHNYECTGIFLKPNIKVCRGCNVAFYCSKACQKADWRAGHRRFCATVAWGIKRSHPHHPQMSARDRSFLHTLLYHEFCTRRNEIAFKHIQFARKNPTKMPYTLYDFRGGPCNIVIASLEELDSGLTPEGVMEVMEREERILFSFMRSKDEGRGYTRLFPTFIADRDFMAGLRAIVAGIPSDADTEDRLNEYCAAVVSLMHCTPASKPGTDERDIL
;
A
#
# COMPACT_ATOMS: atom_id res chain seq x y z
N MET A 1 -13.30 -19.88 -17.58
CA MET A 1 -13.72 -18.66 -16.86
C MET A 1 -12.73 -18.46 -15.72
N LEU A 2 -11.98 -17.36 -15.72
CA LEU A 2 -11.08 -17.04 -14.61
C LEU A 2 -11.94 -16.50 -13.47
N HIS A 3 -12.01 -17.22 -12.36
CA HIS A 3 -12.72 -16.78 -11.17
C HIS A 3 -11.94 -15.61 -10.56
N SER A 4 -12.61 -14.47 -10.34
CA SER A 4 -12.03 -13.34 -9.60
C SER A 4 -11.48 -13.79 -8.24
N SER A 5 -10.42 -13.16 -7.75
CA SER A 5 -9.85 -13.44 -6.42
C SER A 5 -10.94 -13.35 -5.33
N LEU A 6 -11.87 -12.40 -5.49
CA LEU A 6 -13.04 -12.25 -4.63
C LEU A 6 -14.00 -13.45 -4.64
N SER A 7 -14.28 -14.00 -5.82
CA SER A 7 -15.12 -15.21 -5.93
C SER A 7 -14.45 -16.44 -5.31
N GLN A 8 -13.12 -16.56 -5.45
CA GLN A 8 -12.37 -17.67 -4.85
C GLN A 8 -12.38 -17.56 -3.32
N LEU A 9 -12.13 -16.38 -2.76
CA LEU A 9 -12.21 -16.14 -1.31
C LEU A 9 -13.55 -16.57 -0.73
N ARG A 10 -14.66 -16.22 -1.39
CA ARG A 10 -16.01 -16.58 -0.93
C ARG A 10 -16.27 -18.09 -0.96
N VAL A 11 -15.77 -18.79 -1.98
CA VAL A 11 -15.88 -20.26 -2.05
C VAL A 11 -15.03 -20.91 -0.96
N SER A 12 -13.81 -20.42 -0.75
CA SER A 12 -12.92 -20.90 0.31
C SER A 12 -13.54 -20.73 1.71
N LEU A 13 -14.30 -19.67 1.98
CA LEU A 13 -15.00 -19.47 3.25
C LEU A 13 -15.90 -20.66 3.61
N ASN A 14 -16.78 -21.01 2.68
CA ASN A 14 -17.78 -22.05 2.90
C ASN A 14 -17.11 -23.42 3.06
N ALA A 15 -16.01 -23.66 2.35
CA ALA A 15 -15.23 -24.88 2.51
C ALA A 15 -14.55 -24.95 3.89
N ILE A 16 -14.01 -23.84 4.38
CA ILE A 16 -13.27 -23.77 5.65
C ILE A 16 -14.19 -24.00 6.85
N GLY A 17 -15.38 -23.41 6.89
CA GLY A 17 -16.33 -23.61 7.99
C GLY A 17 -16.72 -25.09 8.19
N ASN A 18 -16.70 -25.88 7.12
CA ASN A 18 -16.99 -27.32 7.18
C ASN A 18 -15.82 -28.18 7.68
N LEU A 19 -14.60 -27.64 7.73
CA LEU A 19 -13.39 -28.35 8.16
C LEU A 19 -13.09 -28.19 9.66
N GLU A 20 -13.74 -27.24 10.32
CA GLU A 20 -13.43 -26.87 11.72
C GLU A 20 -13.56 -28.04 12.69
N THR A 21 -14.58 -28.89 12.50
CA THR A 21 -14.80 -30.11 13.30
C THR A 21 -13.71 -31.18 13.05
N GLN A 22 -13.18 -31.27 11.83
CA GLN A 22 -12.16 -32.27 11.45
C GLN A 22 -10.75 -31.86 11.91
N VAL A 23 -10.53 -30.58 12.17
CA VAL A 23 -9.21 -30.04 12.53
C VAL A 23 -8.94 -30.07 14.04
N MET A 24 -9.97 -30.28 14.87
CA MET A 24 -9.76 -30.48 16.31
C MET A 24 -8.85 -31.69 16.61
N ASP A 25 -8.91 -32.73 15.77
CA ASP A 25 -8.02 -33.89 15.88
C ASP A 25 -6.55 -33.54 15.61
N LEU A 26 -6.28 -32.54 14.76
CA LEU A 26 -4.91 -32.05 14.53
C LEU A 26 -4.34 -31.37 15.77
N LYS A 27 -5.17 -30.73 16.60
CA LYS A 27 -4.73 -30.07 17.84
C LYS A 27 -4.08 -31.07 18.80
N ILE A 28 -4.63 -32.27 18.87
CA ILE A 28 -4.18 -33.35 19.76
C ILE A 28 -3.01 -34.10 19.11
N ASN A 29 -3.16 -34.49 17.85
CA ASN A 29 -2.24 -35.44 17.20
C ASN A 29 -1.04 -34.78 16.51
N SER A 30 -1.12 -33.49 16.15
CA SER A 30 -0.03 -32.75 15.53
C SER A 30 -0.11 -31.25 15.87
N PRO A 31 0.32 -30.85 17.09
CA PRO A 31 0.32 -29.45 17.50
C PRO A 31 1.01 -28.50 16.51
N PRO A 32 2.13 -28.86 15.84
CA PRO A 32 2.72 -28.01 14.80
C PRO A 32 1.78 -27.77 13.61
N ALA A 33 1.12 -28.81 13.09
CA ALA A 33 0.17 -28.68 11.98
C ALA A 33 -1.03 -27.82 12.40
N TYR A 34 -1.54 -28.02 13.62
CA TYR A 34 -2.62 -27.20 14.16
C TYR A 34 -2.23 -25.72 14.25
N ARG A 35 -1.00 -25.37 14.64
CA ARG A 35 -0.54 -23.96 14.64
C ARG A 35 -0.53 -23.34 13.24
N HIS A 36 -0.15 -24.10 12.22
CA HIS A 36 -0.20 -23.62 10.83
C HIS A 36 -1.65 -23.41 10.37
N TRP A 37 -2.55 -24.32 10.75
CA TRP A 37 -3.98 -24.17 10.48
C TRP A 37 -4.57 -22.95 11.19
N ASP A 38 -4.33 -22.80 12.50
CA ASP A 38 -4.82 -21.68 13.30
C ASP A 38 -4.37 -20.34 12.70
N ARG A 39 -3.08 -20.25 12.32
CA ARG A 39 -2.55 -19.08 11.59
C ARG A 39 -3.24 -18.85 10.26
N PHE A 40 -3.51 -19.90 9.48
CA PHE A 40 -4.23 -19.80 8.22
C PHE A 40 -5.66 -19.28 8.43
N ILE A 41 -6.40 -19.84 9.38
CA ILE A 41 -7.76 -19.41 9.72
C ILE A 41 -7.79 -17.96 10.16
N SER A 42 -6.86 -17.54 11.00
CA SER A 42 -6.73 -16.14 11.44
C SER A 42 -6.56 -15.19 10.26
N VAL A 43 -5.69 -15.52 9.29
CA VAL A 43 -5.53 -14.71 8.07
C VAL A 43 -6.83 -14.66 7.29
N VAL A 44 -7.46 -15.81 7.07
CA VAL A 44 -8.70 -15.92 6.29
C VAL A 44 -9.82 -15.08 6.91
N GLN A 45 -10.03 -15.17 8.23
CA GLN A 45 -11.03 -14.38 8.96
C GLN A 45 -10.75 -12.88 8.88
N ASP A 46 -9.49 -12.48 9.01
CA ASP A 46 -9.08 -11.09 8.84
C ASP A 46 -9.37 -10.56 7.42
N ARG A 47 -9.06 -11.36 6.38
CA ARG A 47 -9.41 -11.00 4.98
C ARG A 47 -10.91 -10.92 4.75
N PHE A 48 -11.71 -11.72 5.45
CA PHE A 48 -13.16 -11.62 5.38
C PHE A 48 -13.69 -10.34 6.00
N THR A 49 -13.12 -9.92 7.12
CA THR A 49 -13.46 -8.64 7.74
C THR A 49 -13.24 -7.50 6.74
N ALA A 50 -12.06 -7.46 6.10
CA ALA A 50 -11.77 -6.47 5.06
C ALA A 50 -12.71 -6.57 3.84
N LEU A 51 -13.12 -7.78 3.45
CA LEU A 51 -14.05 -8.01 2.34
C LEU A 51 -15.49 -7.57 2.68
N ASP A 52 -15.96 -7.81 3.89
CA ASP A 52 -17.29 -7.41 4.34
C ASP A 52 -17.38 -5.90 4.44
N GLU A 53 -16.36 -5.25 5.00
CA GLU A 53 -16.26 -3.79 5.02
C GLU A 53 -16.23 -3.18 3.61
N TYR A 54 -15.53 -3.83 2.67
CA TYR A 54 -15.52 -3.45 1.26
C TYR A 54 -16.91 -3.58 0.62
N ASN A 55 -17.58 -4.72 0.79
CA ASN A 55 -18.89 -4.98 0.21
C ASN A 55 -19.98 -4.08 0.81
N ALA A 56 -19.88 -3.75 2.10
CA ALA A 56 -20.79 -2.83 2.76
C ALA A 56 -20.61 -1.37 2.30
N GLY A 57 -19.53 -1.06 1.57
CA GLY A 57 -19.22 0.31 1.15
C GLY A 57 -18.83 1.24 2.29
N ASN A 58 -18.52 0.68 3.47
CA ASN A 58 -18.18 1.43 4.67
C ASN A 58 -16.78 2.03 4.59
N LEU A 59 -15.92 1.49 3.71
CA LEU A 59 -14.53 1.91 3.63
C LEU A 59 -14.32 3.14 2.74
N LYS A 60 -14.06 4.25 3.43
CA LYS A 60 -13.59 5.50 2.84
C LYS A 60 -12.08 5.44 2.67
N ILE A 61 -11.62 4.72 1.66
CA ILE A 61 -10.19 4.58 1.37
C ILE A 61 -9.64 5.96 0.98
N PRO A 62 -8.73 6.56 1.78
CA PRO A 62 -8.02 7.75 1.38
C PRO A 62 -7.16 7.44 0.16
N ILE A 63 -6.91 8.44 -0.69
CA ILE A 63 -6.14 8.41 -1.93
C ILE A 63 -5.28 9.67 -1.99
N ALA A 64 -3.97 9.48 -1.94
CA ALA A 64 -2.99 10.53 -2.14
C ALA A 64 -2.99 11.04 -3.58
N CYS A 65 -2.80 12.35 -3.75
CA CYS A 65 -2.51 12.90 -5.06
C CYS A 65 -1.13 12.42 -5.55
N HIS A 66 -1.05 12.02 -6.81
CA HIS A 66 0.17 11.54 -7.47
C HIS A 66 1.09 12.68 -7.92
N ASN A 67 0.61 13.93 -7.95
CA ASN A 67 1.52 15.06 -8.07
C ASN A 67 2.39 15.11 -6.81
N TYR A 68 3.70 14.91 -6.95
CA TYR A 68 4.62 14.81 -5.81
C TYR A 68 4.70 16.10 -4.99
N GLU A 69 4.40 17.25 -5.61
CA GLU A 69 4.33 18.57 -4.94
C GLU A 69 3.03 18.75 -4.16
N CYS A 70 2.04 17.88 -4.39
CA CYS A 70 0.80 17.85 -3.65
C CYS A 70 0.92 16.84 -2.50
N THR A 71 0.63 17.32 -1.29
CA THR A 71 0.52 16.51 -0.06
C THR A 71 -0.94 16.15 0.24
N GLY A 72 -1.86 16.52 -0.64
CA GLY A 72 -3.28 16.33 -0.45
C GLY A 72 -3.70 14.86 -0.52
N ILE A 73 -4.50 14.45 0.46
CA ILE A 73 -5.14 13.14 0.52
C ILE A 73 -6.66 13.31 0.45
N PHE A 74 -7.32 12.48 -0.35
CA PHE A 74 -8.71 12.64 -0.75
C PHE A 74 -9.45 11.31 -0.71
N LEU A 75 -10.78 11.36 -0.61
CA LEU A 75 -11.60 10.17 -0.82
C LEU A 75 -11.85 9.95 -2.32
N LYS A 76 -12.11 8.70 -2.73
CA LYS A 76 -12.40 8.30 -4.12
C LYS A 76 -13.37 9.24 -4.89
N PRO A 77 -14.50 9.72 -4.35
CA PRO A 77 -15.37 10.65 -5.09
C PRO A 77 -14.75 12.03 -5.35
N ASN A 78 -13.71 12.41 -4.59
CA ASN A 78 -13.06 13.71 -4.62
C ASN A 78 -11.70 13.70 -5.34
N ILE A 79 -11.34 12.61 -6.02
CA ILE A 79 -10.08 12.49 -6.73
C ILE A 79 -10.30 11.91 -8.14
N LYS A 80 -9.55 12.40 -9.11
CA LYS A 80 -9.67 12.06 -10.53
C LYS A 80 -8.61 11.04 -10.90
N VAL A 81 -8.97 10.02 -11.66
CA VAL A 81 -8.00 9.05 -12.19
C VAL A 81 -7.49 9.48 -13.56
N CYS A 82 -6.21 9.23 -13.86
CA CYS A 82 -5.64 9.41 -15.18
C CYS A 82 -6.36 8.48 -16.18
N ARG A 83 -7.03 9.04 -17.20
CA ARG A 83 -7.73 8.23 -18.22
C ARG A 83 -6.79 7.41 -19.11
N GLY A 84 -5.50 7.76 -19.15
CA GLY A 84 -4.49 7.06 -19.93
C GLY A 84 -4.10 5.72 -19.30
N CYS A 85 -3.58 5.75 -18.08
CA CYS A 85 -3.11 4.56 -17.38
C CYS A 85 -4.14 3.94 -16.42
N ASN A 86 -5.15 4.70 -15.98
CA ASN A 86 -6.10 4.32 -14.93
C ASN A 86 -5.49 3.95 -13.58
N VAL A 87 -4.26 4.39 -13.29
CA VAL A 87 -3.59 4.13 -12.00
C VAL A 87 -3.21 5.39 -11.24
N ALA A 88 -2.80 6.46 -11.92
CA ALA A 88 -2.46 7.71 -11.23
C ALA A 88 -3.70 8.51 -10.85
N PHE A 89 -3.73 9.08 -9.64
CA PHE A 89 -4.86 9.84 -9.08
C PHE A 89 -4.47 11.30 -8.79
N TYR A 90 -5.35 12.25 -9.12
CA TYR A 90 -5.10 13.68 -8.99
C TYR A 90 -6.31 14.41 -8.42
N CYS A 91 -6.07 15.33 -7.48
CA CYS A 91 -7.14 16.17 -6.93
C CYS A 91 -7.70 17.18 -7.94
N SER A 92 -6.88 17.58 -8.92
CA SER A 92 -7.22 18.62 -9.90
C SER A 92 -6.56 18.38 -11.27
N LYS A 93 -7.09 19.03 -12.31
CA LYS A 93 -6.46 19.07 -13.64
C LYS A 93 -5.07 19.73 -13.58
N ALA A 94 -4.87 20.69 -12.67
CA ALA A 94 -3.59 21.35 -12.47
C ALA A 94 -2.52 20.36 -11.96
N CYS A 95 -2.84 19.57 -10.92
CA CYS A 95 -1.94 18.53 -10.41
C CYS A 95 -1.63 17.46 -11.48
N GLN A 96 -2.63 17.05 -12.26
CA GLN A 96 -2.40 16.13 -13.38
C GLN A 96 -1.44 16.72 -14.42
N LYS A 97 -1.63 17.98 -14.84
CA LYS A 97 -0.75 18.65 -15.81
C LYS A 97 0.68 18.82 -15.28
N ALA A 98 0.83 19.16 -14.00
CA ALA A 98 2.13 19.29 -13.34
C ALA A 98 2.87 17.95 -13.37
N ASP A 99 2.22 16.87 -12.92
CA ASP A 99 2.80 15.53 -12.92
C ASP A 99 3.08 15.00 -14.35
N TRP A 100 2.19 15.31 -15.31
CA TRP A 100 2.39 15.01 -16.73
C TRP A 100 3.70 15.58 -17.27
N ARG A 101 4.00 16.85 -16.96
CA ARG A 101 5.24 17.52 -17.35
C ARG A 101 6.44 16.98 -16.58
N ALA A 102 6.26 16.69 -15.29
CA ALA A 102 7.32 16.17 -14.44
C ALA A 102 7.83 14.80 -14.91
N GLY A 103 6.97 13.95 -15.44
CA GLY A 103 7.44 12.67 -16.00
C GLY A 103 6.36 11.66 -16.31
N HIS A 104 5.14 11.83 -15.80
CA HIS A 104 4.08 10.84 -15.96
C HIS A 104 3.85 10.42 -17.42
N ARG A 105 3.97 11.36 -18.36
CA ARG A 105 3.84 11.09 -19.79
C ARG A 105 4.75 9.99 -20.34
N ARG A 106 5.94 9.80 -19.75
CA ARG A 106 6.94 8.85 -20.23
C ARG A 106 6.55 7.41 -19.96
N PHE A 107 5.85 7.17 -18.85
CA PHE A 107 5.46 5.82 -18.42
C PHE A 107 3.97 5.58 -18.47
N CYS A 108 3.13 6.61 -18.63
CA CYS A 108 1.68 6.46 -18.70
C CYS A 108 1.26 5.42 -19.75
N ALA A 109 1.89 5.44 -20.93
CA ALA A 109 1.62 4.47 -21.99
C ALA A 109 2.12 3.07 -21.61
N THR A 110 3.32 2.95 -21.04
CA THR A 110 3.91 1.67 -20.60
C THR A 110 3.06 1.00 -19.53
N VAL A 111 2.59 1.75 -18.54
CA VAL A 111 1.69 1.25 -17.50
C VAL A 111 0.37 0.79 -18.11
N ALA A 112 -0.22 1.62 -18.98
CA ALA A 112 -1.43 1.23 -19.70
C ALA A 112 -1.22 -0.04 -20.53
N TRP A 113 -0.04 -0.20 -21.14
CA TRP A 113 0.36 -1.36 -21.93
C TRP A 113 0.59 -2.60 -21.07
N GLY A 114 1.34 -2.53 -19.97
CA GLY A 114 1.57 -3.65 -19.06
C GLY A 114 0.28 -4.18 -18.45
N ILE A 115 -0.64 -3.28 -18.12
CA ILE A 115 -2.01 -3.65 -17.73
C ILE A 115 -2.69 -4.36 -18.90
N LYS A 116 -2.61 -3.85 -20.14
CA LYS A 116 -3.29 -4.44 -21.30
C LYS A 116 -2.72 -5.78 -21.76
N ARG A 117 -1.43 -6.03 -21.57
CA ARG A 117 -0.66 -7.17 -22.10
C ARG A 117 -0.28 -8.22 -21.06
N SER A 118 -0.83 -8.16 -19.84
CA SER A 118 -0.64 -9.22 -18.84
C SER A 118 -0.74 -10.58 -19.54
N HIS A 119 0.29 -11.41 -19.36
CA HIS A 119 0.58 -12.62 -20.12
C HIS A 119 -0.68 -13.48 -20.34
N PRO A 120 -0.74 -14.34 -21.38
CA PRO A 120 -1.85 -15.28 -21.57
C PRO A 120 -2.17 -16.15 -20.33
N HIS A 121 -1.21 -16.29 -19.41
CA HIS A 121 -1.32 -17.01 -18.13
C HIS A 121 -1.70 -16.14 -16.92
N HIS A 122 -1.71 -14.80 -17.04
CA HIS A 122 -2.08 -13.87 -15.96
C HIS A 122 -3.23 -12.96 -16.40
N PRO A 123 -4.49 -13.29 -16.04
CA PRO A 123 -5.58 -12.37 -16.28
C PRO A 123 -5.30 -11.02 -15.64
N GLN A 124 -5.63 -9.97 -16.38
CA GLN A 124 -5.69 -8.63 -15.81
C GLN A 124 -6.59 -8.64 -14.58
N MET A 125 -6.07 -8.18 -13.44
CA MET A 125 -6.91 -7.93 -12.27
C MET A 125 -8.11 -7.07 -12.68
N SER A 126 -9.31 -7.45 -12.29
CA SER A 126 -10.49 -6.63 -12.57
C SER A 126 -10.43 -5.31 -11.81
N ALA A 127 -11.18 -4.29 -12.24
CA ALA A 127 -11.30 -3.04 -11.48
C ALA A 127 -11.83 -3.27 -10.05
N ARG A 128 -12.64 -4.32 -9.88
CA ARG A 128 -13.15 -4.79 -8.59
C ARG A 128 -12.03 -5.37 -7.74
N ASP A 129 -11.21 -6.26 -8.28
CA ASP A 129 -10.08 -6.86 -7.55
C ASP A 129 -9.03 -5.81 -7.18
N ARG A 130 -8.75 -4.83 -8.07
CA ARG A 130 -7.86 -3.70 -7.72
C ARG A 130 -8.42 -2.87 -6.57
N SER A 131 -9.72 -2.57 -6.60
CA SER A 131 -10.37 -1.83 -5.51
C SER A 131 -10.33 -2.62 -4.19
N PHE A 132 -10.55 -3.92 -4.25
CA PHE A 132 -10.43 -4.80 -3.08
C PHE A 132 -8.98 -4.88 -2.58
N LEU A 133 -7.99 -4.97 -3.45
CA LEU A 133 -6.59 -5.00 -3.04
C LEU A 133 -6.17 -3.69 -2.36
N HIS A 134 -6.64 -2.53 -2.86
CA HIS A 134 -6.47 -1.24 -2.15
C HIS A 134 -7.14 -1.24 -0.77
N THR A 135 -8.28 -1.92 -0.65
CA THR A 135 -9.01 -2.08 0.62
C THR A 135 -8.21 -2.93 1.59
N LEU A 136 -7.69 -4.07 1.13
CA LEU A 136 -6.90 -4.98 1.92
C LEU A 136 -5.61 -4.31 2.43
N LEU A 137 -4.95 -3.56 1.55
CA LEU A 137 -3.84 -2.71 1.92
C LEU A 137 -4.24 -1.72 3.01
N TYR A 138 -5.30 -0.93 2.80
CA TYR A 138 -5.79 0.02 3.79
C TYR A 138 -6.09 -0.63 5.16
N HIS A 139 -6.70 -1.81 5.13
CA HIS A 139 -6.96 -2.63 6.31
C HIS A 139 -5.67 -2.97 7.07
N GLU A 140 -4.66 -3.52 6.38
CA GLU A 140 -3.34 -3.81 6.96
C GLU A 140 -2.67 -2.58 7.58
N PHE A 141 -2.77 -1.43 6.91
CA PHE A 141 -2.27 -0.18 7.47
C PHE A 141 -3.00 0.19 8.75
N CYS A 142 -4.33 0.16 8.76
CA CYS A 142 -5.12 0.55 9.92
C CYS A 142 -4.86 -0.36 11.11
N THR A 143 -4.83 -1.67 10.90
CA THR A 143 -4.63 -2.67 11.95
C THR A 143 -3.20 -2.64 12.52
N ARG A 144 -2.21 -2.22 11.72
CA ARG A 144 -0.79 -2.31 12.10
C ARG A 144 -0.04 -0.99 12.05
N ARG A 145 -0.74 0.14 12.05
CA ARG A 145 -0.13 1.49 12.01
C ARG A 145 0.94 1.73 13.07
N ASN A 146 0.79 1.17 14.27
CA ASN A 146 1.77 1.29 15.34
C ASN A 146 3.06 0.50 15.01
N GLU A 147 2.92 -0.74 14.52
CA GLU A 147 4.05 -1.54 14.05
C GLU A 147 4.77 -0.85 12.88
N ILE A 148 4.01 -0.30 11.93
CA ILE A 148 4.55 0.47 10.80
C ILE A 148 5.33 1.67 11.32
N ALA A 149 4.75 2.48 12.20
CA ALA A 149 5.40 3.64 12.80
C ALA A 149 6.68 3.27 13.54
N PHE A 150 6.64 2.22 14.34
CA PHE A 150 7.81 1.68 15.04
C PHE A 150 8.93 1.31 14.06
N LYS A 151 8.62 0.57 13.00
CA LYS A 151 9.60 0.19 11.98
C LYS A 151 10.14 1.40 11.21
N HIS A 152 9.33 2.45 10.99
CA HIS A 152 9.78 3.72 10.42
C HIS A 152 10.79 4.44 11.32
N ILE A 153 10.55 4.48 12.63
CA ILE A 153 11.48 5.05 13.61
C ILE A 153 12.81 4.29 13.59
N GLN A 154 12.76 2.95 13.67
CA GLN A 154 13.95 2.11 13.63
C GLN A 154 14.75 2.31 12.34
N PHE A 155 14.06 2.37 11.20
CA PHE A 155 14.68 2.63 9.91
C PHE A 155 15.36 4.00 9.88
N ALA A 156 14.65 5.06 10.29
CA ALA A 156 15.16 6.43 10.24
C ALA A 156 16.34 6.66 11.19
N ARG A 157 16.38 5.99 12.36
CA ARG A 157 17.56 6.00 13.25
C ARG A 157 18.78 5.41 12.58
N LYS A 158 18.62 4.27 11.88
CA LYS A 158 19.71 3.59 11.17
C LYS A 158 20.11 4.30 9.87
N ASN A 159 19.17 5.01 9.24
CA ASN A 159 19.31 5.60 7.92
C ASN A 159 18.79 7.06 7.86
N PRO A 160 19.40 8.02 8.58
CA PRO A 160 18.84 9.37 8.78
C PRO A 160 18.66 10.18 7.48
N THR A 161 19.44 9.84 6.45
CA THR A 161 19.41 10.51 5.14
C THR A 161 18.53 9.81 4.11
N LYS A 162 18.16 8.54 4.33
CA LYS A 162 17.38 7.74 3.37
C LYS A 162 15.88 7.96 3.56
N MET A 163 15.12 7.78 2.48
CA MET A 163 13.66 7.78 2.51
C MET A 163 13.15 6.37 2.84
N PRO A 164 12.29 6.20 3.88
CA PRO A 164 11.64 4.93 4.16
C PRO A 164 10.50 4.63 3.18
N TYR A 165 10.44 3.39 2.72
CA TYR A 165 9.33 2.82 1.96
C TYR A 165 8.69 1.68 2.73
N THR A 166 7.36 1.60 2.71
CA THR A 166 6.61 0.50 3.33
C THR A 166 6.21 -0.52 2.26
N LEU A 167 6.72 -1.74 2.39
CA LEU A 167 6.37 -2.89 1.56
C LEU A 167 5.39 -3.79 2.32
N TYR A 168 4.30 -4.18 1.66
CA TYR A 168 3.32 -5.15 2.14
C TYR A 168 3.50 -6.45 1.35
N ASP A 169 4.01 -7.49 2.00
CA ASP A 169 4.34 -8.77 1.38
C ASP A 169 3.37 -9.87 1.81
N PHE A 170 2.50 -10.30 0.88
CA PHE A 170 1.47 -11.30 1.13
C PHE A 170 1.90 -12.75 0.79
N ARG A 171 3.17 -13.00 0.42
CA ARG A 171 3.63 -14.32 -0.06
C ARG A 171 3.57 -15.42 0.98
N GLY A 172 3.76 -15.08 2.26
CA GLY A 172 3.93 -16.04 3.35
C GLY A 172 2.67 -16.29 4.20
N GLY A 173 1.47 -15.95 3.70
CA GLY A 173 0.23 -16.00 4.47
C GLY A 173 -0.13 -14.64 5.07
N PRO A 174 0.09 -14.39 6.39
CA PRO A 174 -0.09 -13.05 6.93
C PRO A 174 0.80 -12.05 6.20
N CYS A 175 0.31 -10.83 6.02
CA CYS A 175 1.11 -9.78 5.42
C CYS A 175 2.37 -9.56 6.24
N ASN A 176 3.54 -9.60 5.62
CA ASN A 176 4.77 -9.15 6.22
C ASN A 176 5.00 -7.69 5.84
N ILE A 177 5.18 -6.81 6.83
CA ILE A 177 5.45 -5.39 6.60
C ILE A 177 6.94 -5.14 6.72
N VAL A 178 7.54 -4.58 5.69
CA VAL A 178 8.97 -4.25 5.66
C VAL A 178 9.14 -2.76 5.43
N ILE A 179 10.00 -2.12 6.23
CA ILE A 179 10.44 -0.74 5.99
C ILE A 179 11.87 -0.78 5.49
N ALA A 180 12.11 -0.23 4.30
CA ALA A 180 13.40 -0.24 3.64
C ALA A 180 13.57 0.99 2.75
N SER A 181 14.81 1.31 2.38
CA SER A 181 15.10 2.28 1.33
C SER A 181 14.82 1.70 -0.06
N LEU A 182 14.75 2.56 -1.08
CA LEU A 182 14.51 2.10 -2.44
C LEU A 182 15.67 1.20 -2.92
N GLU A 183 16.89 1.54 -2.51
CA GLU A 183 18.10 0.77 -2.82
C GLU A 183 18.08 -0.63 -2.18
N GLU A 184 17.53 -0.75 -0.97
CA GLU A 184 17.41 -2.03 -0.25
C GLU A 184 16.24 -2.90 -0.73
N LEU A 185 15.21 -2.29 -1.35
CA LEU A 185 14.10 -3.02 -1.97
C LEU A 185 14.48 -3.69 -3.31
N ASP A 186 15.69 -3.40 -3.83
CA ASP A 186 16.56 -4.19 -4.72
C ASP A 186 17.08 -3.43 -5.96
N SER A 187 18.35 -3.70 -6.27
CA SER A 187 19.21 -3.31 -7.40
C SER A 187 18.67 -3.59 -8.81
N GLY A 188 17.50 -4.24 -8.92
CA GLY A 188 16.79 -4.55 -10.16
C GLY A 188 15.56 -3.68 -10.43
N LEU A 189 15.22 -2.71 -9.57
CA LEU A 189 14.08 -1.80 -9.79
C LEU A 189 14.45 -0.61 -10.69
N THR A 190 15.07 -0.89 -11.84
CA THR A 190 15.07 0.11 -12.93
C THR A 190 13.63 0.34 -13.38
N PRO A 191 13.32 1.49 -14.03
CA PRO A 191 12.07 1.67 -14.77
C PRO A 191 11.62 0.44 -15.57
N GLU A 192 12.58 -0.29 -16.14
CA GLU A 192 12.38 -1.53 -16.89
C GLU A 192 12.19 -2.75 -15.97
N GLY A 193 12.96 -2.90 -14.90
CA GLY A 193 12.88 -4.07 -14.00
C GLY A 193 11.68 -4.07 -13.05
N VAL A 194 11.03 -2.92 -12.82
CA VAL A 194 9.70 -2.87 -12.17
C VAL A 194 8.65 -3.61 -13.00
N MET A 195 8.72 -3.54 -14.33
CA MET A 195 7.85 -4.31 -15.22
C MET A 195 8.19 -5.81 -15.15
N GLU A 196 9.48 -6.14 -15.04
CA GLU A 196 9.95 -7.53 -14.88
C GLU A 196 9.53 -8.13 -13.52
N VAL A 197 9.44 -7.33 -12.46
CA VAL A 197 8.88 -7.76 -11.16
C VAL A 197 7.37 -8.01 -11.24
N MET A 198 6.64 -7.32 -12.11
CA MET A 198 5.24 -7.64 -12.40
C MET A 198 5.10 -8.91 -13.28
N GLU A 199 6.15 -9.28 -14.02
CA GLU A 199 6.20 -10.52 -14.82
C GLU A 199 6.60 -11.75 -14.00
N ARG A 200 7.30 -11.58 -12.86
CA ARG A 200 7.59 -12.66 -11.92
C ARG A 200 6.47 -12.75 -10.88
N GLU A 201 5.59 -13.73 -11.10
CA GLU A 201 4.24 -13.99 -10.57
C GLU A 201 4.01 -13.99 -9.04
N GLU A 202 4.92 -13.48 -8.22
CA GLU A 202 4.93 -13.76 -6.78
C GLU A 202 4.95 -12.52 -5.89
N ARG A 203 5.07 -11.30 -6.42
CA ARG A 203 5.10 -10.07 -5.61
C ARG A 203 4.04 -9.07 -6.07
N ILE A 204 3.13 -8.68 -5.16
CA ILE A 204 2.33 -7.47 -5.38
C ILE A 204 3.18 -6.27 -4.96
N LEU A 205 4.16 -5.93 -5.81
CA LEU A 205 4.86 -4.66 -5.73
C LEU A 205 4.03 -3.64 -6.51
N PHE A 206 3.31 -2.79 -5.80
CA PHE A 206 2.84 -1.58 -6.44
C PHE A 206 4.07 -0.64 -6.57
N SER A 207 4.48 -0.28 -7.80
CA SER A 207 5.55 0.69 -8.15
C SER A 207 5.16 1.63 -9.32
N PHE A 208 5.54 2.92 -9.28
CA PHE A 208 5.59 3.87 -10.42
C PHE A 208 6.78 4.82 -10.25
N MET A 209 7.46 5.07 -11.37
CA MET A 209 8.84 5.55 -11.49
C MET A 209 8.96 7.08 -11.67
N ARG A 210 10.19 7.61 -11.48
CA ARG A 210 10.75 8.69 -12.31
C ARG A 210 12.23 8.43 -12.62
N SER A 211 12.64 8.72 -13.86
CA SER A 211 14.01 9.07 -14.22
C SER A 211 13.98 10.20 -15.26
N LYS A 212 14.89 11.18 -15.15
CA LYS A 212 15.93 11.28 -16.19
C LYS A 212 17.30 11.78 -15.75
N ASP A 213 17.50 12.79 -14.89
CA ASP A 213 18.89 13.33 -14.84
C ASP A 213 19.54 13.64 -13.48
N GLU A 214 18.87 13.60 -12.31
CA GLU A 214 19.58 13.91 -11.03
C GLU A 214 19.08 13.13 -9.77
N GLY A 215 18.94 11.81 -9.88
CA GLY A 215 19.24 10.91 -8.73
C GLY A 215 18.38 10.96 -7.46
N ARG A 216 17.19 11.57 -7.42
CA ARG A 216 16.23 11.40 -6.31
C ARG A 216 14.81 11.18 -6.84
N GLY A 217 14.43 9.91 -6.93
CA GLY A 217 13.08 9.46 -7.23
C GLY A 217 12.28 9.27 -5.93
N TYR A 218 10.97 9.51 -6.00
CA TYR A 218 10.03 9.22 -4.91
C TYR A 218 9.00 8.21 -5.41
N THR A 219 8.80 7.13 -4.65
CA THR A 219 7.80 6.08 -4.89
C THR A 219 6.55 6.36 -4.05
N ARG A 220 5.34 6.24 -4.60
CA ARG A 220 4.07 6.36 -3.83
C ARG A 220 3.03 5.40 -4.36
N LEU A 221 2.83 4.26 -3.70
CA LEU A 221 1.74 3.33 -4.04
C LEU A 221 0.89 2.91 -2.87
N PHE A 222 1.04 3.64 -1.79
CA PHE A 222 0.15 3.51 -0.68
C PHE A 222 -0.56 4.84 -0.46
N PRO A 223 -1.89 4.84 -0.44
CA PRO A 223 -2.64 6.08 -0.40
C PRO A 223 -2.90 6.62 1.02
N THR A 224 -2.33 6.00 2.06
CA THR A 224 -2.67 6.31 3.46
C THR A 224 -1.73 7.27 4.16
N PHE A 225 -0.63 7.66 3.53
CA PHE A 225 0.12 8.86 3.84
C PHE A 225 1.20 9.05 2.78
N ILE A 226 1.66 10.27 2.65
CA ILE A 226 2.73 10.65 1.76
C ILE A 226 3.98 10.79 2.62
N ALA A 227 5.00 9.97 2.38
CA ALA A 227 6.34 10.21 2.92
C ALA A 227 7.00 11.35 2.11
N ASP A 228 6.51 12.58 2.31
CA ASP A 228 7.07 13.79 1.70
C ASP A 228 8.15 14.41 2.60
N ARG A 229 8.57 15.62 2.23
CA ARG A 229 9.56 16.38 2.99
C ARG A 229 9.06 16.73 4.39
N ASP A 230 7.76 16.97 4.56
CA ASP A 230 7.18 17.38 5.83
C ASP A 230 7.08 16.18 6.77
N PHE A 231 6.63 15.03 6.26
CA PHE A 231 6.71 13.76 6.97
C PHE A 231 8.15 13.46 7.39
N MET A 232 9.12 13.58 6.48
CA MET A 232 10.53 13.32 6.81
C MET A 232 11.11 14.31 7.81
N ALA A 233 10.73 15.59 7.73
CA ALA A 233 11.14 16.58 8.71
C ALA A 233 10.56 16.25 10.09
N GLY A 234 9.27 15.92 10.16
CA GLY A 234 8.59 15.49 11.38
C GLY A 234 9.19 14.21 11.96
N LEU A 235 9.40 13.18 11.13
CA LEU A 235 10.00 11.92 11.54
C LEU A 235 11.41 12.13 12.08
N ARG A 236 12.24 12.95 11.42
CA ARG A 236 13.58 13.29 11.91
C ARG A 236 13.54 14.07 13.22
N ALA A 237 12.60 15.01 13.37
CA ALA A 237 12.43 15.76 14.61
C ALA A 237 12.06 14.83 15.77
N ILE A 238 11.14 13.88 15.54
CA ILE A 238 10.78 12.85 16.52
C ILE A 238 12.01 12.01 16.85
N VAL A 239 12.69 11.46 15.84
CA VAL A 239 13.85 10.59 16.02
C VAL A 239 15.00 11.28 16.75
N ALA A 240 15.24 12.57 16.48
CA ALA A 240 16.27 13.36 17.17
C ALA A 240 15.96 13.56 18.67
N GLY A 241 14.67 13.51 19.05
CA GLY A 241 14.23 13.57 20.45
C GLY A 241 14.30 12.24 21.19
N ILE A 242 14.54 11.11 20.51
CA ILE A 242 14.60 9.79 21.12
C ILE A 242 15.98 9.60 21.78
N PRO A 243 16.06 9.29 23.09
CA PRO A 243 17.32 8.97 23.74
C PRO A 243 18.05 7.81 23.06
N SER A 244 19.38 7.87 22.98
CA SER A 244 20.18 6.84 22.29
C SER A 244 20.06 5.45 22.91
N ASP A 245 19.68 5.37 24.20
CA ASP A 245 19.44 4.16 24.99
C ASP A 245 17.98 3.67 24.94
N ALA A 246 17.08 4.38 24.25
CA ALA A 246 15.68 4.00 24.09
C ALA A 246 15.50 3.00 22.93
N ASP A 247 16.12 1.82 23.05
CA ASP A 247 16.00 0.74 22.07
C ASP A 247 14.93 -0.30 22.42
N THR A 248 14.31 -0.20 23.59
CA THR A 248 13.20 -1.09 23.95
C THR A 248 11.91 -0.69 23.24
N GLU A 249 11.14 -1.69 22.84
CA GLU A 249 9.84 -1.52 22.16
C GLU A 249 8.90 -0.63 22.99
N ASP A 250 8.88 -0.80 24.31
CA ASP A 250 8.08 -0.03 25.24
C ASP A 250 8.40 1.48 25.23
N ARG A 251 9.68 1.85 25.14
CA ARG A 251 10.08 3.27 25.11
C ARG A 251 9.82 3.92 23.76
N LEU A 252 9.91 3.16 22.67
CA LEU A 252 9.62 3.65 21.33
C LEU A 252 8.12 3.78 21.06
N ASN A 253 7.28 3.00 21.75
CA ASN A 253 5.82 3.06 21.63
C ASN A 253 5.24 4.44 21.97
N GLU A 254 5.86 5.19 22.88
CA GLU A 254 5.47 6.58 23.20
C GLU A 254 5.61 7.52 21.98
N TYR A 255 6.62 7.28 21.14
CA TYR A 255 6.87 8.05 19.92
C TYR A 255 6.07 7.55 18.72
N CYS A 256 5.63 6.28 18.76
CA CYS A 256 4.77 5.71 17.71
C CYS A 256 3.48 6.52 17.56
N ALA A 257 2.87 7.02 18.65
CA ALA A 257 1.67 7.85 18.56
C ALA A 257 1.90 9.15 17.76
N ALA A 258 3.07 9.78 17.94
CA ALA A 258 3.45 10.99 17.20
C ALA A 258 3.71 10.68 15.71
N VAL A 259 4.43 9.60 15.41
CA VAL A 259 4.66 9.16 14.03
C VAL A 259 3.36 8.74 13.35
N VAL A 260 2.50 8.01 14.07
CA VAL A 260 1.16 7.67 13.59
C VAL A 260 0.36 8.94 13.30
N SER A 261 0.46 9.97 14.13
CA SER A 261 -0.18 11.27 13.86
C SER A 261 0.38 11.97 12.62
N LEU A 262 1.69 11.83 12.34
CA LEU A 262 2.27 12.27 11.05
C LEU A 262 1.76 11.43 9.86
N MET A 263 1.46 10.15 10.09
CA MET A 263 0.83 9.27 9.10
C MET A 263 -0.68 9.52 8.97
N HIS A 264 -1.31 10.31 9.85
CA HIS A 264 -2.75 10.54 9.80
C HIS A 264 -3.11 11.43 8.61
N CYS A 265 -3.83 10.82 7.68
CA CYS A 265 -4.55 11.50 6.61
C CYS A 265 -5.88 12.04 7.12
N THR A 266 -5.95 13.29 7.56
CA THR A 266 -7.22 14.00 7.46
C THR A 266 -7.48 14.28 5.97
N PRO A 267 -8.58 13.77 5.38
CA PRO A 267 -8.93 14.14 4.01
C PRO A 267 -8.98 15.66 3.93
N ALA A 268 -8.28 16.25 2.97
CA ALA A 268 -8.38 17.69 2.77
C ALA A 268 -9.85 18.03 2.48
N SER A 269 -10.43 18.96 3.25
CA SER A 269 -11.67 19.62 2.84
C SER A 269 -11.45 20.18 1.45
N LYS A 270 -12.37 19.95 0.51
CA LYS A 270 -12.26 20.43 -0.88
C LYS A 270 -11.73 21.88 -0.86
N PRO A 271 -10.59 22.19 -1.48
CA PRO A 271 -10.28 23.58 -1.77
C PRO A 271 -11.43 24.11 -2.63
N GLY A 272 -12.04 25.22 -2.21
CA GLY A 272 -13.24 25.79 -2.82
C GLY A 272 -13.15 25.74 -4.35
N THR A 273 -14.03 24.95 -4.96
CA THR A 273 -14.14 24.91 -6.41
C THR A 273 -14.69 26.25 -6.85
N ASP A 274 -13.85 27.07 -7.47
CA ASP A 274 -14.32 28.21 -8.28
C ASP A 274 -15.23 27.62 -9.37
N GLU A 275 -16.52 27.93 -9.31
CA GLU A 275 -17.58 27.39 -10.18
C GLU A 275 -17.39 27.75 -11.68
N ARG A 276 -16.30 28.45 -12.02
CA ARG A 276 -16.03 28.96 -13.38
C ARG A 276 -15.32 27.99 -14.33
N ASP A 277 -14.98 26.77 -13.88
CA ASP A 277 -14.21 25.80 -14.70
C ASP A 277 -15.03 24.59 -15.22
N ILE A 278 -16.36 24.72 -15.28
CA ILE A 278 -17.25 23.76 -15.96
C ILE A 278 -17.93 24.43 -17.17
N LEU A 279 -17.16 24.66 -18.23
CA LEU A 279 -17.58 24.55 -19.63
C LEU A 279 -16.37 24.07 -20.45
#